data_AF-A0A1C6KKP0-F1
#
_entry.id   AF-A0A1C6KKP0-F1
#
_cell.length_a   1.000
_cell.length_b   1.000
_cell.length_c   1.000
_cell.angle_alpha   90.00
_cell.angle_beta   90.00
_cell.angle_gamma   90.00
#
_symmetry.space_group_name_H-M   'P 1'
#
loop_
_entity.id
_entity.type
_entity.pdbx_description
1 polymer ?
#
loop_
_entity_poly.entity_id
_entity_poly.type
_entity_poly.pdbx_seq_one_letter_code
_entity_poly.pdbx_strand_id
1 'polypeptide(L)'
;MAYKELEVDALTEIDSVSSFISEVKALKNSADGASTELYFRGQDAEFWDIEPSVFRNGMLSVEHKLMQIPLQKIPAEFKEFHTVFDIMTKYQHYGMCTRLLDLTTNPLVALYFACKHHGEELYNSDDGEESHEPYGVIYFTRNYYPSLPTDLEVQIIAALANYDLSKENTVADILTRLKCDGIITDETKNKWLKKDGFSEFVKIVQRNYMVTPTYTNERLRKQSGIFLLASLFTVSSGGDIEKSVISKSKGN
;
A
#
# COMPACT_ATOMS: atom_id res chain seq x y z
N MET A 1 -7.42 0.83 10.63
CA MET A 1 -8.06 0.82 9.29
C MET A 1 -7.10 1.45 8.31
N ALA A 2 -6.45 0.63 7.48
CA ALA A 2 -5.35 1.07 6.62
C ALA A 2 -5.79 1.82 5.35
N TYR A 3 -7.08 1.93 5.08
CA TYR A 3 -7.57 2.64 3.91
C TYR A 3 -8.83 3.45 4.19
N LYS A 4 -8.65 4.70 4.64
CA LYS A 4 -9.73 5.70 4.82
C LYS A 4 -10.10 6.43 3.51
N GLU A 5 -9.52 6.05 2.37
CA GLU A 5 -9.67 6.73 1.08
C GLU A 5 -10.67 6.03 0.12
N LEU A 6 -11.36 4.98 0.58
CA LEU A 6 -12.42 4.31 -0.17
C LEU A 6 -13.76 4.66 0.48
N GLU A 7 -14.70 5.14 -0.33
CA GLU A 7 -16.09 5.27 0.11
C GLU A 7 -16.66 3.87 0.34
N VAL A 8 -17.05 3.59 1.58
CA VAL A 8 -17.67 2.31 1.99
C VAL A 8 -19.14 2.45 2.35
N ASP A 9 -19.66 3.69 2.41
CA ASP A 9 -21.01 4.00 2.90
C ASP A 9 -22.06 4.07 1.77
N ALA A 10 -21.64 4.09 0.50
CA ALA A 10 -22.52 4.11 -0.67
C ALA A 10 -22.26 2.88 -1.54
N LEU A 11 -23.09 1.84 -1.37
CA LEU A 11 -23.00 0.62 -2.14
C LEU A 11 -23.95 0.66 -3.35
N THR A 12 -23.42 0.28 -4.50
CA THR A 12 -24.19 0.06 -5.74
C THR A 12 -24.13 -1.42 -6.07
N GLU A 13 -25.29 -2.07 -6.11
CA GLU A 13 -25.39 -3.47 -6.53
C GLU A 13 -25.15 -3.59 -8.04
N ILE A 14 -24.33 -4.57 -8.42
CA ILE A 14 -23.95 -4.85 -9.80
C ILE A 14 -24.33 -6.28 -10.13
N ASP A 15 -25.31 -6.44 -11.01
CA ASP A 15 -25.87 -7.72 -11.43
C ASP A 15 -25.32 -8.23 -12.77
N SER A 16 -24.61 -7.39 -13.52
CA SER A 16 -24.17 -7.68 -14.88
C SER A 16 -22.95 -6.87 -15.28
N VAL A 17 -22.20 -7.39 -16.26
CA VAL A 17 -21.07 -6.67 -16.85
C VAL A 17 -21.53 -5.34 -17.49
N SER A 18 -22.74 -5.29 -18.03
CA SER A 18 -23.34 -4.08 -18.61
C SER A 18 -23.64 -3.01 -17.57
N SER A 19 -24.22 -3.36 -16.41
CA SER A 19 -24.48 -2.40 -15.34
C SER A 19 -23.15 -1.88 -14.79
N PHE A 20 -22.17 -2.76 -14.56
CA PHE A 20 -20.82 -2.37 -14.16
C PHE A 20 -20.16 -1.35 -15.10
N ILE A 21 -20.15 -1.63 -16.40
CA ILE A 21 -19.53 -0.73 -17.39
C ILE A 21 -20.24 0.63 -17.42
N SER A 22 -21.55 0.64 -17.22
CA SER A 22 -22.35 1.88 -17.19
C SER A 22 -21.98 2.73 -15.97
N GLU A 23 -21.87 2.12 -14.79
CA GLU A 23 -21.43 2.81 -13.56
C GLU A 23 -20.00 3.35 -13.69
N VAL A 24 -19.07 2.56 -14.22
CA VAL A 24 -17.69 3.02 -14.46
C VAL A 24 -17.64 4.21 -15.42
N LYS A 25 -18.50 4.22 -16.46
CA LYS A 25 -18.60 5.37 -17.37
C LYS A 25 -19.15 6.60 -16.67
N ALA A 26 -20.19 6.45 -15.85
CA ALA A 26 -20.74 7.54 -15.07
C ALA A 26 -19.68 8.16 -14.13
N LEU A 27 -18.91 7.31 -13.43
CA LEU A 27 -17.79 7.72 -12.58
C LEU A 27 -16.69 8.45 -13.35
N LYS A 28 -16.41 8.07 -14.60
CA LYS A 28 -15.43 8.77 -15.44
C LYS A 28 -15.94 10.13 -15.89
N ASN A 29 -17.22 10.23 -16.25
CA ASN A 29 -17.83 11.46 -16.76
C ASN A 29 -18.06 12.51 -15.66
N SER A 30 -18.25 12.11 -14.40
CA SER A 30 -18.46 13.04 -13.28
C SER A 30 -17.21 13.87 -12.92
N ALA A 31 -16.06 13.59 -13.53
CA ALA A 31 -14.77 14.20 -13.20
C ALA A 31 -14.30 15.26 -14.20
N ASP A 32 -15.24 15.84 -14.95
CA ASP A 32 -14.97 16.71 -16.09
C ASP A 32 -13.95 17.82 -15.74
N GLY A 33 -12.73 17.71 -16.29
CA GLY A 33 -11.62 18.66 -16.10
C GLY A 33 -10.62 18.39 -14.96
N ALA A 34 -10.79 17.35 -14.14
CA ALA A 34 -9.81 17.00 -13.10
C ALA A 34 -8.68 16.11 -13.66
N SER A 35 -7.41 16.47 -13.44
CA SER A 35 -6.21 15.68 -13.82
C SER A 35 -6.00 14.42 -12.97
N THR A 36 -7.08 13.67 -12.73
CA THR A 36 -7.13 12.50 -11.86
C THR A 36 -7.59 11.28 -12.61
N GLU A 37 -7.08 10.11 -12.24
CA GLU A 37 -7.49 8.82 -12.77
C GLU A 37 -8.23 8.00 -11.71
N LEU A 38 -8.96 6.97 -12.16
CA LEU A 38 -9.63 6.01 -11.30
C LEU A 38 -8.75 4.77 -11.13
N TYR A 39 -8.65 4.32 -9.88
CA TYR A 39 -7.93 3.12 -9.48
C TYR A 39 -8.90 2.20 -8.77
N PHE A 40 -8.88 0.93 -9.12
CA PHE A 40 -9.84 -0.07 -8.68
C PHE A 40 -9.17 -1.21 -7.93
N ARG A 41 -9.92 -1.86 -7.05
CA ARG A 41 -9.54 -3.10 -6.37
C ARG A 41 -10.76 -4.00 -6.23
N GLY A 42 -10.69 -5.21 -6.79
CA GLY A 42 -11.68 -6.25 -6.54
C GLY A 42 -11.27 -7.15 -5.38
N GLN A 43 -12.24 -7.58 -4.58
CA GLN A 43 -12.10 -8.63 -3.58
C GLN A 43 -13.27 -9.60 -3.71
N ASP A 44 -13.00 -10.89 -3.59
CA ASP A 44 -13.98 -11.98 -3.67
C ASP A 44 -14.85 -12.12 -2.42
N ALA A 45 -14.50 -11.43 -1.33
CA ALA A 45 -15.27 -11.41 -0.10
C ALA A 45 -15.41 -9.99 0.44
N GLU A 46 -16.65 -9.54 0.62
CA GLU A 46 -17.00 -8.22 1.15
C GLU A 46 -16.57 -7.98 2.60
N PHE A 47 -16.45 -9.03 3.41
CA PHE A 47 -16.06 -8.92 4.82
C PHE A 47 -14.54 -8.79 5.02
N TRP A 48 -13.75 -8.83 3.96
CA TRP A 48 -12.29 -8.71 4.05
C TRP A 48 -11.84 -7.26 4.17
N ASP A 49 -11.08 -6.99 5.24
CA ASP A 49 -10.40 -5.72 5.44
C ASP A 49 -9.47 -5.37 4.26
N ILE A 50 -9.54 -4.10 3.85
CA ILE A 50 -8.68 -3.52 2.83
C ILE A 50 -7.36 -3.10 3.47
N GLU A 51 -6.50 -4.08 3.69
CA GLU A 51 -5.18 -3.85 4.25
C GLU A 51 -4.10 -4.73 3.62
N PRO A 52 -2.87 -4.20 3.44
CA PRO A 52 -1.73 -4.99 3.03
C PRO A 52 -1.45 -6.17 3.97
N SER A 53 -0.89 -7.22 3.41
CA SER A 53 -0.64 -8.50 4.09
C SER A 53 0.26 -8.38 5.32
N VAL A 54 1.19 -7.41 5.37
CA VAL A 54 2.05 -7.19 6.55
C VAL A 54 1.29 -6.72 7.79
N PHE A 55 0.11 -6.12 7.64
CA PHE A 55 -0.72 -5.67 8.76
C PHE A 55 -1.65 -6.76 9.29
N ARG A 56 -1.69 -7.91 8.63
CA ARG A 56 -2.47 -9.08 9.04
C ARG A 56 -1.64 -9.98 9.96
N ASN A 57 -2.32 -10.70 10.85
CA ASN A 57 -1.76 -11.80 11.63
C ASN A 57 -0.44 -11.50 12.37
N GLY A 58 -0.22 -10.24 12.79
CA GLY A 58 0.97 -9.85 13.56
C GLY A 58 2.29 -9.83 12.77
N MET A 59 2.26 -9.79 11.43
CA MET A 59 3.48 -9.84 10.61
C MET A 59 4.35 -8.56 10.70
N LEU A 60 3.77 -7.45 11.15
CA LEU A 60 4.43 -6.14 11.21
C LEU A 60 5.70 -6.12 12.08
N SER A 61 5.72 -6.87 13.18
CA SER A 61 6.87 -6.93 14.09
C SER A 61 8.09 -7.62 13.47
N VAL A 62 7.88 -8.47 12.46
CA VAL A 62 8.93 -9.23 11.76
C VAL A 62 9.17 -8.75 10.34
N GLU A 63 8.53 -7.64 9.93
CA GLU A 63 8.62 -7.10 8.56
C GLU A 63 10.07 -6.97 8.06
N HIS A 64 10.97 -6.44 8.89
CA HIS A 64 12.38 -6.26 8.52
C HIS A 64 13.06 -7.59 8.16
N LYS A 65 12.66 -8.70 8.81
CA LYS A 65 13.16 -10.04 8.49
C LYS A 65 12.55 -10.56 7.20
N LEU A 66 11.23 -10.38 7.03
CA LEU A 66 10.52 -10.76 5.81
C LEU A 66 11.14 -10.10 4.58
N MET A 67 11.58 -8.85 4.71
CA MET A 67 12.21 -8.12 3.61
C MET A 67 13.66 -8.55 3.31
N GLN A 68 14.32 -9.29 4.21
CA GLN A 68 15.69 -9.78 4.00
C GLN A 68 15.74 -11.23 3.46
N ILE A 69 14.74 -12.05 3.79
CA ILE A 69 14.76 -13.50 3.48
C ILE A 69 14.94 -13.79 1.98
N PRO A 70 14.17 -13.18 1.05
CA PRO A 70 14.28 -13.60 -0.35
C PRO A 70 15.59 -13.15 -1.00
N LEU A 71 16.12 -11.98 -0.62
CA LEU A 71 17.45 -11.52 -1.04
C LEU A 71 18.56 -12.49 -0.62
N GLN A 72 18.44 -13.13 0.55
CA GLN A 72 19.42 -14.11 1.01
C GLN A 72 19.27 -15.46 0.30
N LYS A 73 18.04 -15.89 0.03
CA LYS A 73 17.76 -17.20 -0.56
C LYS A 73 18.00 -17.26 -2.06
N ILE A 74 17.61 -16.22 -2.80
CA ILE A 74 17.66 -16.20 -4.27
C ILE A 74 18.17 -14.85 -4.80
N PRO A 75 19.40 -14.42 -4.43
CA PRO A 75 19.93 -13.09 -4.76
C PRO A 75 19.99 -12.82 -6.28
N ALA A 76 20.15 -13.87 -7.08
CA ALA A 76 20.27 -13.77 -8.54
C ALA A 76 19.02 -13.14 -9.19
N GLU A 77 17.83 -13.41 -8.65
CA GLU A 77 16.57 -12.87 -9.18
C GLU A 77 16.37 -11.39 -8.86
N PHE A 78 17.18 -10.82 -7.96
CA PHE A 78 17.05 -9.43 -7.54
C PHE A 78 18.09 -8.50 -8.15
N LYS A 79 19.00 -9.03 -8.98
CA LYS A 79 20.11 -8.26 -9.58
C LYS A 79 19.64 -7.14 -10.51
N GLU A 80 18.46 -7.29 -11.11
CA GLU A 80 17.90 -6.35 -12.08
C GLU A 80 17.01 -5.28 -11.43
N PHE A 81 16.73 -5.37 -10.12
CA PHE A 81 15.93 -4.35 -9.44
C PHE A 81 16.82 -3.23 -8.90
N HIS A 82 16.42 -2.00 -9.18
CA HIS A 82 17.17 -0.80 -8.81
C HIS A 82 16.62 -0.11 -7.56
N THR A 83 15.39 -0.44 -7.15
CA THR A 83 14.75 0.15 -5.97
C THR A 83 14.28 -0.93 -5.00
N VAL A 84 14.24 -0.58 -3.70
CA VAL A 84 13.64 -1.45 -2.67
C VAL A 84 12.17 -1.71 -2.96
N PHE A 85 11.46 -0.73 -3.50
CA PHE A 85 10.07 -0.88 -3.88
C PHE A 85 9.89 -2.00 -4.91
N ASP A 86 10.68 -2.02 -6.00
CA ASP A 86 10.56 -3.07 -7.01
C ASP A 86 10.83 -4.47 -6.41
N ILE A 87 11.79 -4.56 -5.49
CA ILE A 87 12.05 -5.78 -4.70
C ILE A 87 10.80 -6.19 -3.91
N MET A 88 10.12 -5.25 -3.24
CA MET A 88 8.87 -5.51 -2.52
C MET A 88 7.77 -6.04 -3.44
N THR A 89 7.64 -5.51 -4.67
CA THR A 89 6.64 -6.02 -5.64
C THR A 89 6.91 -7.48 -6.01
N LYS A 90 8.19 -7.85 -6.11
CA LYS A 90 8.62 -9.23 -6.38
C LYS A 90 8.37 -10.14 -5.17
N TYR A 91 8.57 -9.64 -3.96
CA TYR A 91 8.24 -10.36 -2.74
C TYR A 91 6.75 -10.67 -2.63
N GLN A 92 5.90 -9.69 -2.95
CA GLN A 92 4.45 -9.88 -3.01
C GLN A 92 4.06 -10.96 -4.03
N HIS A 93 4.73 -10.98 -5.18
CA HIS A 93 4.52 -12.03 -6.18
C HIS A 93 4.88 -13.44 -5.65
N TYR A 94 5.82 -13.55 -4.71
CA TYR A 94 6.14 -14.79 -4.00
C TYR A 94 5.28 -15.06 -2.76
N GLY A 95 4.21 -14.29 -2.55
CA GLY A 95 3.30 -14.47 -1.42
C GLY A 95 3.88 -14.00 -0.08
N MET A 96 4.99 -13.26 -0.09
CA MET A 96 5.52 -12.66 1.14
C MET A 96 4.61 -11.53 1.59
N CYS A 97 4.55 -11.32 2.92
CA CYS A 97 3.78 -10.20 3.46
C CYS A 97 4.53 -8.87 3.22
N THR A 98 3.84 -7.89 2.64
CA THR A 98 4.40 -6.56 2.35
C THR A 98 3.41 -5.44 2.68
N ARG A 99 3.87 -4.19 2.59
CA ARG A 99 3.04 -2.97 2.71
C ARG A 99 2.26 -2.63 1.44
N LEU A 100 2.39 -3.43 0.39
CA LEU A 100 1.77 -3.16 -0.90
C LEU A 100 0.34 -3.73 -0.94
N LEU A 101 -0.59 -2.91 -1.41
CA LEU A 101 -1.94 -3.34 -1.78
C LEU A 101 -2.09 -3.24 -3.30
N ASP A 102 -2.48 -4.33 -3.96
CA ASP A 102 -2.71 -4.34 -5.40
C ASP A 102 -3.94 -3.46 -5.76
N LEU A 103 -3.74 -2.55 -6.71
CA LEU A 103 -4.74 -1.75 -7.40
C LEU A 103 -4.59 -1.96 -8.92
N THR A 104 -5.58 -1.55 -9.69
CA THR A 104 -5.54 -1.58 -11.16
C THR A 104 -6.23 -0.37 -11.75
N THR A 105 -5.71 0.14 -12.87
CA THR A 105 -6.42 1.14 -13.69
C THR A 105 -7.47 0.50 -14.61
N ASN A 106 -7.48 -0.84 -14.72
CA ASN A 106 -8.44 -1.58 -15.52
C ASN A 106 -9.60 -2.08 -14.64
N PRO A 107 -10.81 -1.49 -14.75
CA PRO A 107 -11.95 -1.88 -13.93
C PRO A 107 -12.38 -3.33 -14.16
N LEU A 108 -12.13 -3.91 -15.34
CA LEU A 108 -12.46 -5.31 -15.62
C LEU A 108 -11.52 -6.29 -14.92
N VAL A 109 -10.28 -5.89 -14.62
CA VAL A 109 -9.37 -6.68 -13.79
C VAL A 109 -9.88 -6.70 -12.35
N ALA A 110 -10.36 -5.57 -11.84
CA ALA A 110 -11.00 -5.53 -10.52
C ALA A 110 -12.28 -6.39 -10.49
N LEU A 111 -13.14 -6.29 -11.51
CA LEU A 111 -14.33 -7.14 -11.63
C LEU A 111 -13.98 -8.63 -11.62
N TYR A 112 -12.94 -9.04 -12.36
CA TYR A 112 -12.48 -10.43 -12.35
C TYR A 112 -12.14 -10.93 -10.93
N PHE A 113 -11.44 -10.13 -10.12
CA PHE A 113 -11.11 -10.51 -8.76
C PHE A 113 -12.33 -10.51 -7.83
N ALA A 114 -13.29 -9.61 -8.04
CA ALA A 114 -14.54 -9.60 -7.28
C ALA A 114 -15.42 -10.82 -7.60
N CYS A 115 -15.43 -11.30 -8.84
CA CYS A 115 -16.21 -12.49 -9.24
C CYS A 115 -15.46 -13.82 -9.06
N LYS A 116 -14.30 -13.82 -8.40
CA LYS A 116 -13.55 -15.06 -8.18
C LYS A 116 -14.29 -15.90 -7.14
N HIS A 117 -14.43 -17.20 -7.42
CA HIS A 117 -15.09 -18.11 -6.49
C HIS A 117 -14.35 -18.17 -5.15
N HIS A 118 -15.08 -17.90 -4.07
CA HIS A 118 -14.57 -17.92 -2.71
C HIS A 118 -14.83 -19.26 -2.02
N GLY A 119 -16.05 -19.76 -2.16
CA GLY A 119 -16.62 -20.85 -1.37
C GLY A 119 -17.77 -20.35 -0.50
N GLU A 120 -18.54 -21.29 0.05
CA GLU A 120 -19.63 -20.95 0.97
C GLU A 120 -19.08 -20.52 2.34
N GLU A 121 -19.65 -19.46 2.90
CA GLU A 121 -19.38 -18.93 4.24
C GLU A 121 -20.66 -18.93 5.07
N LEU A 122 -20.52 -19.07 6.38
CA LEU A 122 -21.65 -19.09 7.31
C LEU A 122 -21.99 -17.68 7.78
N TYR A 123 -23.24 -17.28 7.60
CA TYR A 123 -23.80 -16.01 8.02
C TYR A 123 -24.85 -16.21 9.10
N ASN A 124 -24.81 -15.37 10.12
CA ASN A 124 -25.85 -15.32 11.15
C ASN A 124 -26.88 -14.27 10.75
N SER A 125 -28.09 -14.71 10.41
CA SER A 125 -29.24 -13.84 10.17
C SER A 125 -30.25 -13.95 11.33
N ASP A 126 -31.24 -13.06 11.36
CA ASP A 126 -32.32 -13.10 12.35
C ASP A 126 -33.15 -14.41 12.27
N ASP A 127 -33.12 -15.09 11.12
CA ASP A 127 -33.83 -16.35 10.84
C ASP A 127 -32.98 -17.61 11.05
N GLY A 128 -31.70 -17.48 11.44
CA GLY A 128 -30.79 -18.59 11.75
C GLY A 128 -29.44 -18.50 11.04
N GLU A 129 -28.72 -19.63 11.01
CA GLU A 129 -27.47 -19.75 10.25
C GLU A 129 -27.78 -20.07 8.78
N GLU A 130 -27.31 -19.24 7.86
CA GLU A 130 -27.42 -19.44 6.41
C GLU A 130 -26.01 -19.56 5.79
N SER A 131 -25.86 -20.48 4.83
CA SER A 131 -24.61 -20.69 4.10
C SER A 131 -24.78 -20.14 2.69
N HIS A 132 -23.97 -19.14 2.32
CA HIS A 132 -23.94 -18.64 0.95
C HIS A 132 -22.55 -18.16 0.56
N GLU A 133 -22.32 -18.02 -0.74
CA GLU A 133 -21.09 -17.41 -1.25
C GLU A 133 -21.10 -15.91 -0.93
N PRO A 134 -20.00 -15.35 -0.39
CA PRO A 134 -19.94 -13.91 -0.11
C PRO A 134 -20.07 -13.08 -1.38
N TYR A 135 -20.54 -11.85 -1.23
CA TYR A 135 -20.52 -10.90 -2.33
C TYR A 135 -19.09 -10.46 -2.65
N GLY A 136 -18.79 -10.46 -3.95
CA GLY A 136 -17.64 -9.78 -4.49
C GLY A 136 -17.81 -8.26 -4.41
N VAL A 137 -16.76 -7.56 -4.01
CA VAL A 137 -16.77 -6.10 -3.86
C VAL A 137 -15.68 -5.46 -4.70
N ILE A 138 -16.01 -4.33 -5.34
CA ILE A 138 -15.06 -3.51 -6.07
C ILE A 138 -14.99 -2.15 -5.40
N TYR A 139 -13.81 -1.84 -4.88
CA TYR A 139 -13.50 -0.52 -4.38
C TYR A 139 -12.85 0.32 -5.47
N PHE A 140 -13.09 1.64 -5.43
CA PHE A 140 -12.39 2.57 -6.30
C PHE A 140 -11.99 3.85 -5.55
N THR A 141 -10.89 4.44 -6.00
CA THR A 141 -10.45 5.76 -5.55
C THR A 141 -10.06 6.61 -6.75
N ARG A 142 -10.09 7.92 -6.56
CA ARG A 142 -9.67 8.92 -7.54
C ARG A 142 -8.44 9.63 -7.02
N ASN A 143 -7.38 9.67 -7.81
CA ASN A 143 -6.16 10.37 -7.42
C ASN A 143 -5.42 10.91 -8.63
N TYR A 144 -4.42 11.74 -8.36
CA TYR A 144 -3.45 12.17 -9.36
C TYR A 144 -2.53 11.02 -9.78
N TYR A 145 -1.70 11.29 -10.79
CA TYR A 145 -0.72 10.34 -11.30
C TYR A 145 0.12 9.72 -10.17
N PRO A 146 0.34 8.39 -10.19
CA PRO A 146 1.06 7.72 -9.11
C PRO A 146 2.55 8.12 -9.14
N SER A 147 3.17 8.08 -7.96
CA SER A 147 4.62 8.24 -7.80
C SER A 147 5.39 7.13 -8.53
N LEU A 148 6.66 7.38 -8.80
CA LEU A 148 7.60 6.41 -9.31
C LEU A 148 8.36 5.72 -8.16
N PRO A 149 8.90 4.50 -8.37
CA PRO A 149 9.71 3.81 -7.37
C PRO A 149 10.96 4.60 -6.94
N THR A 150 11.42 5.51 -7.79
CA THR A 150 12.56 6.40 -7.55
C THR A 150 12.21 7.70 -6.84
N ASP A 151 10.93 7.98 -6.61
CA ASP A 151 10.55 9.20 -5.88
C ASP A 151 10.97 9.10 -4.41
N LEU A 152 11.37 10.23 -3.83
CA LEU A 152 12.04 10.29 -2.54
C LEU A 152 11.18 9.67 -1.43
N GLU A 153 9.89 10.02 -1.40
CA GLU A 153 8.93 9.49 -0.44
C GLU A 153 8.82 7.97 -0.52
N VAL A 154 8.75 7.40 -1.73
CA VAL A 154 8.61 5.96 -1.95
C VAL A 154 9.86 5.24 -1.45
N GLN A 155 11.04 5.78 -1.76
CA GLN A 155 12.31 5.24 -1.28
C GLN A 155 12.41 5.26 0.25
N ILE A 156 11.99 6.36 0.89
CA ILE A 156 11.97 6.48 2.36
C ILE A 156 11.05 5.41 2.97
N ILE A 157 9.81 5.28 2.49
CA ILE A 157 8.84 4.34 3.07
C ILE A 157 9.32 2.89 2.87
N ALA A 158 9.84 2.56 1.69
CA ALA A 158 10.40 1.25 1.41
C ALA A 158 11.61 0.93 2.30
N ALA A 159 12.50 1.89 2.53
CA ALA A 159 13.64 1.71 3.43
C ALA A 159 13.21 1.51 4.89
N LEU A 160 12.25 2.30 5.38
CA LEU A 160 11.71 2.14 6.74
C LEU A 160 11.05 0.78 6.96
N ALA A 161 10.44 0.19 5.92
CA ALA A 161 9.92 -1.17 5.98
C ALA A 161 11.05 -2.20 6.22
N ASN A 162 12.23 -1.98 5.64
CA ASN A 162 13.40 -2.84 5.82
C ASN A 162 14.12 -2.64 7.15
N TYR A 163 13.95 -1.50 7.80
CA TYR A 163 14.64 -1.22 9.06
C TYR A 163 14.02 -1.97 10.24
N ASP A 164 14.89 -2.46 11.13
CA ASP A 164 14.52 -2.97 12.45
C ASP A 164 14.36 -1.79 13.41
N LEU A 165 13.11 -1.33 13.56
CA LEU A 165 12.75 -0.19 14.42
C LEU A 165 12.58 -0.59 15.91
N SER A 166 13.06 -1.76 16.33
CA SER A 166 13.04 -2.18 17.75
C SER A 166 14.25 -1.69 18.56
N LYS A 167 15.28 -1.14 17.89
CA LYS A 167 16.56 -0.73 18.51
C LYS A 167 16.87 0.74 18.30
N GLU A 168 17.13 1.13 17.05
CA GLU A 168 17.57 2.46 16.64
C GLU A 168 16.42 3.09 15.84
N ASN A 169 15.51 3.74 16.56
CA ASN A 169 14.25 4.21 16.01
C ASN A 169 13.96 5.68 16.32
N THR A 170 14.95 6.43 16.81
CA THR A 170 14.81 7.88 16.94
C THR A 170 14.86 8.54 15.55
N VAL A 171 14.29 9.73 15.42
CA VAL A 171 14.35 10.51 14.17
C VAL A 171 15.81 10.76 13.78
N ALA A 172 16.69 11.06 14.73
CA ALA A 172 18.11 11.25 14.44
C ALA A 172 18.78 9.99 13.87
N ASP A 173 18.51 8.82 14.45
CA ASP A 173 19.02 7.54 13.95
C ASP A 173 18.52 7.26 12.54
N ILE A 174 17.22 7.43 12.33
CA ILE A 174 16.56 7.15 11.05
C ILE A 174 17.08 8.06 9.94
N LEU A 175 17.18 9.36 10.19
CA LEU A 175 17.72 10.29 9.20
C LEU A 175 19.20 10.03 8.93
N THR A 176 19.97 9.62 9.94
CA THR A 176 21.36 9.19 9.75
C THR A 176 21.43 7.97 8.84
N ARG A 177 20.57 6.98 9.07
CA ARG A 177 20.53 5.74 8.29
C ARG A 177 20.07 5.96 6.85
N LEU A 178 19.01 6.73 6.64
CA LEU A 178 18.55 7.12 5.30
C LEU A 178 19.66 7.84 4.51
N LYS A 179 20.48 8.65 5.20
CA LYS A 179 21.65 9.29 4.59
C LYS A 179 22.76 8.28 4.25
N CYS A 180 23.06 7.35 5.16
CA CYS A 180 24.03 6.28 4.92
C CYS A 180 23.64 5.38 3.74
N ASP A 181 22.34 5.14 3.57
CA ASP A 181 21.77 4.38 2.46
C ASP A 181 21.69 5.20 1.16
N GLY A 182 22.10 6.48 1.18
CA GLY A 182 22.14 7.35 0.00
C GLY A 182 20.77 7.87 -0.46
N ILE A 183 19.72 7.69 0.34
CA ILE A 183 18.34 8.10 0.02
C ILE A 183 18.17 9.61 0.21
N ILE A 184 18.80 10.17 1.24
CA ILE A 184 18.75 11.61 1.53
C ILE A 184 20.15 12.22 1.59
N THR A 185 20.25 13.53 1.37
CA THR A 185 21.48 14.30 1.52
C THR A 185 21.68 14.76 2.97
N ASP A 186 22.90 15.20 3.31
CA ASP A 186 23.17 15.85 4.60
C ASP A 186 22.34 17.14 4.79
N GLU A 187 22.05 17.86 3.69
CA GLU A 187 21.19 19.04 3.71
C GLU A 187 19.76 18.69 4.12
N THR A 188 19.18 17.63 3.52
CA THR A 188 17.84 17.14 3.86
C THR A 188 17.78 16.63 5.29
N LYS A 189 18.79 15.88 5.75
CA LYS A 189 18.92 15.46 7.15
C LYS A 189 18.86 16.67 8.09
N ASN A 190 19.70 17.68 7.84
CA ASN A 190 19.76 18.88 8.67
C ASN A 190 18.47 19.73 8.61
N LYS A 191 17.76 19.71 7.47
CA LYS A 191 16.45 20.34 7.31
C LYS A 191 15.40 19.66 8.19
N TRP A 192 15.33 18.33 8.15
CA TRP A 192 14.30 17.55 8.86
C TRP A 192 14.52 17.41 10.37
N LEU A 193 15.72 17.75 10.88
CA LEU A 193 15.98 17.92 12.32
C LEU A 193 15.49 19.29 12.86
N LYS A 194 15.03 20.19 12.00
CA LYS A 194 14.44 21.49 12.40
C LYS A 194 12.92 21.42 12.36
N LYS A 195 12.25 22.24 13.18
CA LYS A 195 10.78 22.21 13.37
C LYS A 195 9.97 22.23 12.06
N ASP A 196 10.30 23.11 11.13
CA ASP A 196 9.54 23.24 9.87
C ASP A 196 9.73 22.01 8.98
N GLY A 197 10.97 21.55 8.81
CA GLY A 197 11.29 20.36 8.02
C GLY A 197 10.82 19.07 8.66
N PHE A 198 10.80 18.98 9.99
CA PHE A 198 10.29 17.82 10.70
C PHE A 198 8.82 17.55 10.37
N SER A 199 8.01 18.61 10.24
CA SER A 199 6.60 18.46 9.85
C SER A 199 6.42 17.88 8.45
N GLU A 200 7.33 18.19 7.52
CA GLU A 200 7.36 17.62 6.17
C GLU A 200 7.73 16.14 6.22
N PHE A 201 8.77 15.78 6.97
CA PHE A 201 9.18 14.38 7.16
C PHE A 201 8.06 13.53 7.80
N VAL A 202 7.42 14.04 8.84
CA VAL A 202 6.28 13.38 9.51
C VAL A 202 5.14 13.15 8.52
N LYS A 203 4.80 14.14 7.68
CA LYS A 203 3.79 13.98 6.62
C LYS A 203 4.17 12.90 5.62
N ILE A 204 5.45 12.79 5.26
CA ILE A 204 5.92 11.74 4.34
C ILE A 204 5.69 10.35 4.94
N VAL A 205 6.14 10.12 6.17
CA VAL A 205 6.05 8.79 6.82
C VAL A 205 4.64 8.42 7.31
N GLN A 206 3.70 9.35 7.27
CA GLN A 206 2.30 9.12 7.66
C GLN A 206 1.32 9.08 6.50
N ARG A 207 1.73 9.45 5.27
CA ARG A 207 0.89 9.45 4.08
C ARG A 207 1.11 8.18 3.25
N ASN A 208 0.04 7.59 2.71
CA ASN A 208 0.15 6.49 1.77
C ASN A 208 0.44 6.99 0.35
N TYR A 209 1.09 6.15 -0.46
CA TYR A 209 1.50 6.52 -1.81
C TYR A 209 0.99 5.51 -2.82
N MET A 210 0.37 5.99 -3.89
CA MET A 210 0.17 5.13 -5.06
C MET A 210 1.44 5.18 -5.91
N VAL A 211 1.89 4.01 -6.34
CA VAL A 211 3.17 3.84 -7.02
C VAL A 211 2.96 2.97 -8.25
N THR A 212 3.42 3.48 -9.39
CA THR A 212 3.48 2.67 -10.61
C THR A 212 4.74 1.81 -10.55
N PRO A 213 4.64 0.48 -10.54
CA PRO A 213 5.82 -0.38 -10.49
C PRO A 213 6.61 -0.31 -11.80
N THR A 214 7.91 -0.64 -11.75
CA THR A 214 8.64 -0.91 -13.00
C THR A 214 8.06 -2.18 -13.64
N TYR A 215 7.57 -2.09 -14.88
CA TYR A 215 6.93 -3.22 -15.59
C TYR A 215 7.89 -4.31 -16.07
N THR A 216 8.87 -4.68 -15.25
CA THR A 216 9.73 -5.85 -15.48
C THR A 216 8.96 -7.17 -15.32
N ASN A 217 7.86 -7.17 -14.55
CA ASN A 217 7.00 -8.33 -14.35
C ASN A 217 5.80 -8.35 -15.32
N GLU A 218 5.69 -9.39 -16.14
CA GLU A 218 4.58 -9.54 -17.10
C GLU A 218 3.20 -9.55 -16.45
N ARG A 219 3.05 -10.06 -15.22
CA ARG A 219 1.78 -10.05 -14.47
C ARG A 219 1.27 -8.63 -14.30
N LEU A 220 2.16 -7.74 -13.82
CA LEU A 220 1.83 -6.35 -13.54
C LEU A 220 1.48 -5.60 -14.83
N ARG A 221 2.21 -5.88 -15.91
CA ARG A 221 1.94 -5.30 -17.23
C ARG A 221 0.57 -5.72 -17.76
N LYS A 222 0.20 -7.00 -17.63
CA LYS A 222 -1.09 -7.53 -18.11
C LYS A 222 -2.28 -7.03 -17.27
N GLN A 223 -2.06 -6.74 -16.00
CA GLN A 223 -3.10 -6.30 -15.06
C GLN A 223 -3.25 -4.77 -14.99
N SER A 224 -2.45 -4.01 -15.73
CA SER A 224 -2.30 -2.55 -15.53
C SER A 224 -2.14 -2.21 -14.05
N GLY A 225 -1.27 -2.98 -13.39
CA GLY A 225 -1.15 -3.03 -11.94
C GLY A 225 -0.49 -1.78 -11.38
N ILE A 226 -1.14 -1.20 -10.37
CA ILE A 226 -0.63 -0.12 -9.54
C ILE A 226 -0.58 -0.65 -8.11
N PHE A 227 0.32 -0.14 -7.28
CA PHE A 227 0.31 -0.47 -5.86
C PHE A 227 0.01 0.75 -5.03
N LEU A 228 -0.75 0.56 -3.98
CA LEU A 228 -0.66 1.44 -2.84
C LEU A 228 0.44 0.93 -1.90
N LEU A 229 1.41 1.79 -1.61
CA LEU A 229 2.37 1.63 -0.54
C LEU A 229 1.83 2.26 0.76
N ALA A 230 1.47 1.42 1.73
CA ALA A 230 0.96 1.86 3.02
C ALA A 230 2.09 2.27 3.98
N SER A 231 2.11 3.55 4.34
CA SER A 231 3.18 4.15 5.12
C SER A 231 3.02 3.88 6.62
N LEU A 232 1.85 4.14 7.22
CA LEU A 232 1.47 3.73 8.60
C LEU A 232 2.59 3.72 9.67
N PHE A 233 3.53 4.68 9.62
CA PHE A 233 4.52 4.89 10.67
C PHE A 233 4.01 5.96 11.63
N THR A 234 4.08 5.69 12.94
CA THR A 234 3.76 6.68 13.97
C THR A 234 5.03 7.38 14.41
N VAL A 235 4.94 8.69 14.65
CA VAL A 235 6.03 9.49 15.21
C VAL A 235 5.58 10.05 16.55
N SER A 236 6.14 9.56 17.66
CA SER A 236 5.84 10.08 19.00
C SER A 236 6.75 11.27 19.30
N SER A 237 6.17 12.47 19.39
CA SER A 237 6.92 13.70 19.67
C SER A 237 7.28 13.79 21.16
N GLY A 238 8.57 13.69 21.46
CA GLY A 238 9.11 13.75 22.82
C GLY A 238 9.67 15.14 23.18
N GLY A 239 9.05 16.24 22.73
CA GLY A 239 9.52 17.62 22.98
C GLY A 239 10.83 18.01 22.27
N ASP A 240 11.73 17.05 22.07
CA ASP A 240 12.97 17.08 21.30
C ASP A 240 12.77 16.27 20.01
N ILE A 241 12.97 16.92 18.86
CA ILE A 241 12.77 16.32 17.54
C ILE A 241 13.73 15.15 17.33
N GLU A 242 14.99 15.30 17.76
CA GLU A 242 16.01 14.28 17.52
C GLU A 242 15.68 12.96 18.23
N LYS A 243 15.11 13.07 19.43
CA LYS A 243 14.70 11.95 20.29
C LYS A 243 13.29 11.44 20.03
N SER A 244 12.55 12.09 19.14
CA SER A 244 11.22 11.61 18.75
C SER A 244 11.36 10.23 18.11
N VAL A 245 10.45 9.32 18.42
CA VAL A 245 10.56 7.90 18.05
C VAL A 245 9.61 7.59 16.91
N ILE A 246 10.12 6.84 15.92
CA ILE A 246 9.35 6.30 14.80
C ILE A 246 9.04 4.84 15.08
N SER A 247 7.80 4.42 14.86
CA SER A 247 7.37 3.04 15.06
C SER A 247 6.47 2.55 13.94
N LYS A 248 6.48 1.24 13.71
CA LYS A 248 5.57 0.59 12.76
C LYS A 248 4.21 0.42 13.44
N SER A 249 3.15 0.92 12.82
CA SER A 249 1.80 0.88 13.38
C SER A 249 0.79 0.32 12.37
N LYS A 250 -0.40 -0.05 12.86
CA LYS A 250 -1.58 -0.43 12.05
C LYS A 250 -2.61 0.71 11.95
N GLY A 251 -2.31 1.88 12.51
CA GLY A 251 -3.16 3.06 12.53
C GLY A 251 -2.48 4.22 13.26
N ASN A 252 -2.83 5.44 12.84
CA ASN A 252 -2.49 6.69 13.53
C ASN A 252 -3.54 7.01 14.60
#